data_AF-A0A060BZX7-F1
#
_entry.id   AF-A0A060BZX7-F1
#
_cell.length_a   1.000
_cell.length_b   1.000
_cell.length_c   1.000
_cell.angle_alpha   90.00
_cell.angle_beta   90.00
_cell.angle_gamma   90.00
#
_symmetry.space_group_name_H-M   'P 1'
#
loop_
_entity.id
_entity.type
_entity.pdbx_description
1 polymer ?
#
loop_
_entity_poly.entity_id
_entity_poly.type
_entity_poly.pdbx_seq_one_letter_code
_entity_poly.pdbx_strand_id
1 'polypeptide(L)'
;MITGFGIGTAFLAVVGIVYALVMKFARPDVTIEGWTFIVISLLLIGGVQLIMLGILGSYIGRIYVEVQDRPLYVVRERIGDFTRATPS
;
A
#
# COMPACT_ATOMS: atom_id res chain seq x y z
N MET A 1 -1.06 8.43 0.63
CA MET A 1 -2.33 7.77 1.04
C MET A 1 -2.16 6.25 1.20
N ILE A 2 -1.65 5.53 0.20
CA ILE A 2 -1.45 4.06 0.27
C ILE A 2 -0.44 3.64 1.36
N THR A 3 0.61 4.41 1.58
CA THR A 3 1.59 4.17 2.66
C THR A 3 0.96 4.27 4.07
N GLY A 4 -0.08 5.08 4.23
CA GLY A 4 -0.81 5.21 5.50
C GLY A 4 -1.61 3.96 5.84
N PHE A 5 -2.20 3.31 4.83
CA PHE A 5 -2.87 2.02 5.00
C PHE A 5 -1.88 0.93 5.42
N GLY A 6 -0.67 0.90 4.83
CA GLY A 6 0.38 -0.06 5.21
C GLY A 6 0.87 0.12 6.64
N ILE A 7 1.01 1.35 7.11
CA ILE A 7 1.41 1.64 8.51
C ILE A 7 0.29 1.25 9.48
N GLY A 8 -0.98 1.52 9.14
CA GLY A 8 -2.12 1.15 9.98
C GLY A 8 -2.29 -0.36 10.15
N THR A 9 -2.12 -1.13 9.08
CA THR A 9 -2.18 -2.60 9.14
C THR A 9 -0.98 -3.21 9.87
N ALA A 10 0.22 -2.65 9.72
CA ALA A 10 1.39 -3.06 10.49
C ALA A 10 1.20 -2.83 12.00
N PHE A 11 0.63 -1.70 12.40
CA PHE A 11 0.31 -1.41 13.80
C PHE A 11 -0.69 -2.41 14.39
N LEU A 12 -1.76 -2.72 13.66
CA LEU A 12 -2.74 -3.75 14.05
C LEU A 12 -2.11 -5.14 14.22
N ALA A 13 -1.19 -5.53 13.33
CA ALA A 13 -0.48 -6.81 13.44
C ALA A 13 0.38 -6.87 14.71
N VAL A 14 1.08 -5.79 15.06
CA VAL A 14 1.88 -5.70 16.30
C VAL A 14 0.98 -5.82 17.53
N VAL A 15 -0.16 -5.13 17.57
CA VAL A 15 -1.13 -5.23 18.67
C VAL A 15 -1.66 -6.67 18.81
N GLY A 16 -1.98 -7.33 17.69
CA GLY A 16 -2.42 -8.74 17.70
C GLY A 16 -1.36 -9.71 18.23
N ILE A 17 -0.09 -9.50 17.89
CA ILE A 17 1.02 -10.31 18.40
C ILE A 17 1.21 -10.11 19.90
N VAL A 18 1.17 -8.86 20.37
CA VAL A 18 1.27 -8.54 21.81
C VAL A 18 0.12 -9.18 22.57
N TYR A 19 -1.12 -9.09 22.07
CA TYR A 19 -2.27 -9.75 22.69
C TYR A 19 -2.09 -11.28 22.78
N ALA A 20 -1.65 -11.93 21.70
CA ALA A 20 -1.43 -13.38 21.67
C ALA A 20 -0.34 -13.82 22.66
N LEU A 21 0.73 -13.03 22.81
CA LEU A 21 1.78 -13.27 23.80
C LEU A 21 1.28 -13.07 25.22
N VAL A 22 0.58 -11.97 25.50
CA VAL A 22 -0.01 -11.70 26.82
C VAL A 22 -0.95 -12.83 27.24
N MET A 23 -1.80 -13.32 26.33
CA MET A 23 -2.72 -14.41 26.62
C MET A 23 -1.99 -15.72 26.97
N LYS A 24 -0.91 -16.04 26.24
CA LYS A 24 -0.08 -17.23 26.49
C LYS A 24 0.59 -17.19 27.86
N PHE A 25 1.10 -16.04 28.30
CA PHE A 25 1.79 -15.92 29.59
C PHE A 25 0.84 -15.71 30.77
N ALA A 26 -0.28 -14.98 30.58
CA ALA A 26 -1.21 -14.65 31.65
C ALA A 26 -2.26 -15.73 31.91
N ARG A 27 -2.55 -16.60 30.93
CA ARG A 27 -3.52 -17.71 31.09
C ARG A 27 -3.04 -18.99 30.37
N PRO A 28 -1.99 -19.64 30.88
CA PRO A 28 -1.48 -20.89 30.30
C PRO A 28 -2.56 -21.97 30.22
N ASP A 29 -3.39 -22.05 31.26
CA ASP A 29 -4.47 -23.03 31.49
C ASP A 29 -5.66 -22.90 30.52
N VAL A 30 -5.82 -21.75 29.85
CA VAL A 30 -6.88 -21.52 28.86
C VAL A 30 -6.33 -21.56 27.42
N THR A 31 -5.00 -21.50 27.28
CA THR A 31 -4.36 -21.39 25.97
C THR A 31 -4.14 -22.77 25.37
N ILE A 32 -4.87 -23.09 24.30
CA ILE A 32 -4.71 -24.35 23.56
C ILE A 32 -3.30 -24.43 22.98
N GLU A 33 -2.60 -25.54 23.20
CA GLU A 33 -1.27 -25.77 22.64
C GLU A 33 -1.27 -25.59 21.11
N GLY A 34 -0.25 -24.89 20.61
CA GLY A 34 -0.11 -24.59 19.18
C GLY A 34 -0.91 -23.40 18.66
N TRP A 35 -2.00 -22.98 19.34
CA TRP A 35 -2.84 -21.86 18.89
C TRP A 35 -2.05 -20.55 18.77
N THR A 36 -1.23 -20.23 19.77
CA THR A 36 -0.42 -19.00 19.76
C THR A 36 0.55 -18.97 18.58
N PHE A 37 1.17 -20.10 18.24
CA PHE A 37 2.11 -20.18 17.12
C PHE A 37 1.41 -19.98 15.78
N ILE A 38 0.23 -20.59 15.61
CA ILE A 38 -0.59 -20.44 14.39
C ILE A 38 -1.01 -18.97 14.22
N VAL A 39 -1.53 -18.35 15.28
CA VAL A 39 -2.00 -16.95 15.24
C VAL A 39 -0.85 -16.00 14.93
N ILE A 40 0.31 -16.15 15.59
CA ILE A 40 1.49 -15.31 15.32
C ILE A 40 1.94 -15.48 13.87
N SER A 41 2.01 -16.71 13.37
CA SER A 41 2.43 -17.00 11.99
C SER A 41 1.47 -16.38 10.97
N LEU A 42 0.15 -16.50 11.18
CA LEU A 42 -0.87 -15.88 10.34
C LEU A 42 -0.78 -14.36 10.33
N LEU A 43 -0.60 -13.73 11.51
CA LEU A 43 -0.48 -12.28 11.61
C LEU A 43 0.79 -11.78 10.92
N LEU A 44 1.90 -12.50 11.04
CA LEU A 44 3.17 -12.12 10.42
C LEU A 44 3.09 -12.24 8.89
N ILE A 45 2.65 -13.38 8.38
CA ILE A 45 2.49 -13.61 6.94
C ILE A 45 1.44 -12.65 6.36
N GLY A 46 0.30 -12.48 7.03
CA GLY A 46 -0.76 -11.56 6.61
C GLY A 46 -0.30 -10.11 6.60
N GLY A 47 0.47 -9.67 7.60
CA GLY A 47 1.07 -8.34 7.63
C GLY A 47 1.99 -8.08 6.44
N VAL A 48 2.89 -9.04 6.14
CA VAL A 48 3.78 -8.95 4.96
C VAL A 48 2.97 -8.89 3.66
N GLN A 49 1.95 -9.74 3.50
CA GLN A 49 1.10 -9.75 2.30
C GLN A 49 0.39 -8.40 2.08
N LEU A 50 -0.12 -7.78 3.15
CA LEU A 50 -0.78 -6.46 3.05
C LEU A 50 0.20 -5.34 2.66
N ILE A 51 1.43 -5.38 3.17
CA ILE A 51 2.49 -4.44 2.74
C ILE A 51 2.76 -4.59 1.24
N MET A 52 2.90 -5.84 0.77
CA MET A 52 3.14 -6.12 -0.65
C MET A 52 1.98 -5.64 -1.53
N LEU A 53 0.73 -5.85 -1.10
CA LEU A 53 -0.45 -5.31 -1.79
C LEU A 53 -0.47 -3.78 -1.83
N GLY A 54 -0.03 -3.11 -0.75
CA GLY A 54 0.11 -1.66 -0.73
C GLY A 54 1.13 -1.16 -1.76
N ILE A 55 2.28 -1.82 -1.86
CA ILE A 55 3.30 -1.48 -2.86
C ILE A 55 2.73 -1.69 -4.26
N LEU A 56 2.18 -2.88 -4.54
CA LEU A 56 1.54 -3.22 -5.83
C LEU A 56 0.47 -2.22 -6.24
N GLY A 57 -0.41 -1.80 -5.32
CA GLY A 57 -1.43 -0.78 -5.59
C GLY A 57 -0.83 0.55 -6.04
N SER A 58 0.33 0.95 -5.50
CA SER A 58 1.02 2.17 -5.92
C SER A 58 1.64 2.07 -7.32
N TYR A 59 2.06 0.86 -7.73
CA TYR A 59 2.57 0.61 -9.07
C TYR A 59 1.42 0.55 -10.08
N ILE A 60 0.36 -0.20 -9.78
CA ILE A 60 -0.82 -0.28 -10.63
C ILE A 60 -1.47 1.09 -10.79
N GLY A 61 -1.53 1.91 -9.74
CA GLY A 61 -2.05 3.28 -9.84
C GLY A 61 -1.25 4.15 -10.82
N ARG A 62 0.08 4.02 -10.83
CA ARG A 62 0.94 4.73 -11.80
C ARG A 62 0.74 4.21 -13.22
N ILE A 63 0.68 2.88 -13.39
CA ILE A 63 0.40 2.26 -14.69
C ILE A 63 -0.97 2.72 -15.22
N TYR A 64 -1.99 2.78 -14.37
CA TYR A 64 -3.31 3.26 -14.77
C TYR A 64 -3.28 4.70 -15.28
N VAL A 65 -2.56 5.59 -14.59
CA VAL A 65 -2.39 6.99 -15.02
C VAL A 65 -1.65 7.07 -16.35
N GLU A 66 -0.60 6.28 -16.53
CA GLU A 66 0.19 6.21 -17.77
C GLU A 66 -0.64 5.69 -18.95
N VAL A 67 -1.39 4.60 -18.74
CA VAL A 67 -2.23 3.97 -19.77
C VAL A 67 -3.41 4.85 -20.19
N GLN A 68 -3.88 5.74 -19.32
CA GLN A 68 -5.02 6.59 -19.63
C GLN A 68 -4.67 7.73 -20.60
N ASP A 69 -3.38 7.93 -20.93
CA ASP A 69 -2.85 8.89 -21.93
C ASP A 69 -3.58 10.25 -21.90
N ARG A 70 -3.86 10.75 -20.69
CA ARG A 70 -4.59 12.00 -20.51
C ARG A 70 -3.61 13.13 -20.83
N PRO A 71 -3.81 13.91 -21.92
CA PRO A 71 -2.93 15.02 -22.22
C PRO A 71 -2.91 15.98 -21.03
N LEU A 72 -1.72 16.26 -20.50
CA LEU A 72 -1.51 17.01 -19.25
C LEU A 72 -2.09 18.43 -19.31
N TYR A 73 -2.32 18.94 -20.52
CA TYR A 73 -2.99 20.20 -20.80
C TYR A 73 -3.63 20.15 -22.19
N VAL A 74 -4.73 20.87 -22.36
CA VAL A 74 -5.32 21.17 -23.66
C VAL A 74 -4.93 22.62 -24.00
N VAL A 75 -4.14 22.80 -25.07
CA VAL A 75 -3.79 24.15 -25.55
C VAL A 75 -5.05 24.81 -26.08
N ARG A 76 -5.54 25.85 -25.40
CA ARG A 76 -6.71 26.61 -25.86
C ARG A 76 -6.37 27.69 -26.89
N GLU A 77 -5.19 28.30 -26.79
CA GLU A 77 -4.75 29.35 -27.71
C GLU A 77 -3.22 29.49 -27.67
N ARG A 78 -2.56 29.67 -28.82
CA ARG A 78 -1.15 30.04 -28.91
C ARG A 78 -1.06 31.50 -29.33
N ILE A 79 -0.46 32.36 -28.50
CA ILE A 79 -0.16 33.75 -28.86
C ILE A 79 1.29 33.80 -29.34
N GLY A 80 1.50 34.17 -30.60
CA GLY A 80 2.83 34.33 -31.22
C GLY A 80 3.29 33.13 -32.06
N ASP A 81 2.54 32.78 -33.11
CA ASP A 81 3.01 31.83 -34.12
C ASP A 81 4.12 32.47 -34.97
N PHE A 82 5.37 32.27 -34.56
CA PHE A 82 6.57 32.75 -35.28
C PHE A 82 6.95 31.86 -36.47
N THR A 83 6.10 30.93 -36.91
CA THR A 83 6.40 29.98 -37.99
C THR A 83 6.28 30.59 -39.41
N ARG A 84 6.32 31.92 -39.55
CA ARG A 84 6.41 32.62 -40.84
C ARG A 84 7.55 33.64 -40.86
N ALA A 85 8.77 33.13 -40.85
CA ALA A 85 9.95 33.88 -41.27
C ALA A 85 10.92 32.97 -42.05
N THR A 86 10.39 32.23 -43.02
CA THR A 86 11.18 31.80 -44.17
C THR A 86 10.94 32.81 -45.29
N PRO A 87 11.87 33.76 -45.54
CA PRO A 87 11.89 34.44 -46.82
C PRO A 87 12.31 33.42 -47.90
N SER A 88 11.69 33.59 -49.07
CA SER A 88 11.84 32.86 -50.34
C SER A 88 13.22 32.28 -50.62
#